data_AF-A0A183F9E9-F1
#
_entry.id   AF-A0A183F9E9-F1
#
_cell.length_a   1.000
_cell.length_b   1.000
_cell.length_c   1.000
_cell.angle_alpha   90.00
_cell.angle_beta   90.00
_cell.angle_gamma   90.00
#
_symmetry.space_group_name_H-M   'P 1'
#
loop_
_entity.id
_entity.type
_entity.pdbx_description
1 polymer ?
#
loop_
_entity_poly.entity_id
_entity_poly.type
_entity_poly.pdbx_seq_one_letter_code
_entity_poly.pdbx_strand_id
1 'polypeptide(L)'
;MLREVRMRSTITGVQFAAWGGMFSTIDCALVAIRKKEDPFNSIASGGLTGALLAIRSGPKVMAGSAILGGVILAMIEGVGLITTRWMGSMVDPTAPPVSLHILLNNLLSICSEIFLE
;
A
#
# COMPACT_ATOMS: atom_id res chain seq x y z
N MET A 1 -6.28 -15.50 -30.96
CA MET A 1 -5.30 -14.63 -30.26
C MET A 1 -5.99 -13.50 -29.49
N LEU A 2 -6.67 -12.54 -30.13
CA LEU A 2 -7.25 -11.37 -29.43
C LEU A 2 -8.29 -11.69 -28.34
N ARG A 3 -9.07 -12.78 -28.50
CA ARG A 3 -10.08 -13.20 -27.51
C ARG A 3 -9.46 -13.66 -26.18
N GLU A 4 -8.29 -14.32 -26.25
CA GLU A 4 -7.55 -14.79 -25.08
C GLU A 4 -6.94 -13.63 -24.30
N VAL A 5 -6.39 -12.64 -25.03
CA VAL A 5 -5.85 -11.40 -24.44
C VAL A 5 -6.95 -10.64 -23.70
N ARG A 6 -8.13 -10.48 -24.32
CA ARG A 6 -9.26 -9.76 -23.72
C ARG A 6 -9.80 -10.40 -22.45
N MET A 7 -9.80 -11.74 -22.37
CA MET A 7 -10.25 -12.44 -21.18
C MET A 7 -9.24 -12.33 -20.03
N ARG A 8 -7.93 -12.42 -20.34
CA ARG A 8 -6.86 -12.38 -19.33
C ARG A 8 -6.57 -10.97 -18.82
N SER A 9 -6.73 -9.94 -19.67
CA SER A 9 -6.51 -8.54 -19.27
C SER A 9 -7.51 -8.09 -18.20
N THR A 10 -8.78 -8.49 -18.32
CA THR A 10 -9.80 -8.11 -17.33
C THR A 10 -9.56 -8.81 -15.99
N ILE A 11 -9.18 -10.09 -16.00
CA ILE A 11 -8.92 -10.86 -14.77
C ILE A 11 -7.73 -10.27 -14.01
N THR A 12 -6.63 -9.95 -14.71
CA THR A 12 -5.46 -9.34 -14.08
C THR A 12 -5.74 -7.92 -13.59
N GLY A 13 -6.49 -7.12 -14.35
CA GLY A 13 -6.92 -5.77 -13.94
C GLY A 13 -7.73 -5.77 -12.63
N VAL A 14 -8.71 -6.67 -12.49
CA VAL A 14 -9.51 -6.78 -11.26
C VAL A 14 -8.67 -7.27 -10.08
N GLN A 15 -7.70 -8.16 -10.30
CA GLN A 15 -6.78 -8.59 -9.24
C GLN A 15 -5.91 -7.43 -8.73
N PHE A 16 -5.44 -6.56 -9.61
CA PHE A 16 -4.73 -5.34 -9.20
C PHE A 16 -5.63 -4.37 -8.44
N ALA A 17 -6.87 -4.16 -8.89
CA ALA A 17 -7.84 -3.32 -8.21
C ALA A 17 -8.15 -3.84 -6.79
N ALA A 18 -8.37 -5.16 -6.64
CA ALA A 18 -8.63 -5.77 -5.34
C ALA A 18 -7.43 -5.67 -4.38
N TRP A 19 -6.22 -5.90 -4.90
CA TRP A 19 -4.99 -5.74 -4.10
C TRP A 19 -4.79 -4.28 -3.67
N GLY A 20 -4.93 -3.33 -4.60
CA GLY A 20 -4.79 -1.89 -4.31
C GLY A 20 -5.86 -1.37 -3.35
N GLY A 21 -7.12 -1.73 -3.53
CA GLY A 21 -8.21 -1.32 -2.63
C GLY A 21 -8.06 -1.86 -1.21
N MET A 22 -7.63 -3.11 -1.07
CA MET A 22 -7.38 -3.68 0.26
C MET A 22 -6.13 -3.11 0.93
N PHE A 23 -5.10 -2.76 0.17
CA PHE A 23 -3.93 -2.06 0.71
C PHE A 23 -4.31 -0.69 1.28
N SER A 24 -5.02 0.12 0.50
CA SER A 24 -5.44 1.47 0.92
C SER A 24 -6.36 1.45 2.14
N THR A 25 -7.34 0.53 2.19
CA THR A 25 -8.26 0.43 3.34
C THR A 25 -7.56 0.03 4.64
N ILE A 26 -6.60 -0.90 4.56
CA ILE A 26 -5.83 -1.34 5.73
C ILE A 26 -4.87 -0.24 6.19
N ASP A 27 -4.22 0.46 5.27
CA ASP A 27 -3.32 1.57 5.58
C ASP A 27 -4.07 2.70 6.29
N CYS A 28 -5.22 3.13 5.75
CA CYS A 28 -6.10 4.11 6.37
C CYS A 28 -6.57 3.68 7.76
N ALA A 29 -6.95 2.41 7.95
CA ALA A 29 -7.38 1.89 9.24
C ALA A 29 -6.25 1.95 10.28
N LEU A 30 -5.02 1.62 9.89
CA LEU A 30 -3.89 1.65 10.82
C LEU A 30 -3.47 3.09 11.19
N VAL A 31 -3.52 4.03 10.24
CA VAL A 31 -3.30 5.46 10.50
C VAL A 31 -4.38 6.00 11.44
N ALA A 32 -5.65 5.63 11.24
CA ALA A 32 -6.75 6.05 12.10
C ALA A 32 -6.60 5.54 13.55
N ILE A 33 -6.08 4.32 13.74
CA ILE A 33 -5.89 3.73 15.08
C ILE A 33 -4.67 4.33 15.79
N ARG A 34 -3.54 4.51 15.10
CA ARG A 34 -2.27 4.90 15.72
C ARG A 34 -1.92 6.39 15.61
N LYS A 35 -2.62 7.15 14.76
CA LYS A 35 -2.39 8.58 14.51
C LYS A 35 -0.91 8.94 14.21
N LYS A 36 -0.14 7.96 13.74
CA LYS A 36 1.26 8.09 13.32
C LYS A 36 1.41 7.44 11.96
N GLU A 37 2.02 8.16 11.03
CA GLU A 37 2.42 7.61 9.72
C GLU A 37 3.89 7.20 9.83
N ASP A 38 4.10 5.94 10.20
CA ASP A 38 5.43 5.32 10.20
C ASP A 38 5.57 4.45 8.95
N PRO A 39 6.76 4.31 8.33
CA PRO A 39 6.99 3.45 7.16
C PRO A 39 6.69 1.97 7.44
N PHE A 40 6.59 1.59 8.71
CA PHE A 40 6.15 0.26 9.12
C PHE A 40 4.66 0.01 8.82
N ASN A 41 3.86 1.07 8.67
CA ASN A 41 2.44 0.98 8.36
C ASN A 41 2.21 0.36 6.97
N SER A 42 2.92 0.86 5.95
CA SER A 42 2.92 0.34 4.58
C SER A 42 3.40 -1.12 4.49
N ILE A 43 4.37 -1.51 5.33
CA ILE A 43 4.88 -2.89 5.36
C ILE A 43 3.83 -3.82 5.98
N ALA A 44 3.23 -3.40 7.10
CA ALA A 44 2.21 -4.16 7.80
C ALA A 44 0.91 -4.27 6.99
N SER A 45 0.47 -3.19 6.35
CA SER A 45 -0.70 -3.19 5.46
C SER A 45 -0.46 -4.11 4.27
N GLY A 46 0.72 -4.08 3.66
CA GLY A 46 1.13 -5.02 2.61
C GLY A 46 1.04 -6.50 3.00
N GLY A 47 1.56 -6.82 4.19
CA GLY A 47 1.47 -8.17 4.74
C GLY A 47 0.04 -8.60 5.04
N LEU A 48 -0.79 -7.70 5.60
CA LEU A 48 -2.18 -7.96 5.91
C LEU A 48 -3.05 -8.10 4.64
N THR A 49 -2.83 -7.28 3.62
CA THR A 49 -3.48 -7.41 2.31
C THR A 49 -3.14 -8.75 1.66
N GLY A 50 -1.85 -9.13 1.68
CA GLY A 50 -1.38 -10.43 1.20
C GLY A 50 -2.00 -11.59 1.95
N ALA A 51 -2.14 -11.48 3.27
CA ALA A 51 -2.79 -12.47 4.13
C ALA A 51 -4.29 -12.60 3.81
N LEU A 52 -5.03 -11.48 3.77
CA LEU A 52 -6.48 -11.47 3.54
C LEU A 52 -6.84 -12.10 2.20
N LEU A 53 -6.10 -11.81 1.13
CA LEU A 53 -6.36 -12.37 -0.20
C LEU A 53 -6.14 -13.90 -0.25
N ALA A 54 -5.29 -14.43 0.62
CA ALA A 54 -4.97 -15.85 0.71
C ALA A 54 -5.73 -16.60 1.82
N ILE A 55 -6.69 -15.96 2.48
CA ILE A 55 -7.39 -16.52 3.65
C ILE A 55 -8.06 -17.88 3.35
N ARG A 56 -8.57 -18.04 2.13
CA ARG A 56 -9.24 -19.27 1.65
C ARG A 56 -8.28 -20.39 1.21
N SER A 57 -7.00 -20.08 1.07
CA SER A 57 -5.98 -21.02 0.57
C SER A 57 -5.26 -21.78 1.70
N GLY A 58 -5.69 -21.56 2.94
CA GLY A 58 -5.14 -22.21 4.13
C GLY A 58 -4.01 -21.42 4.79
N PRO A 59 -3.73 -21.69 6.08
CA PRO A 59 -2.84 -20.87 6.91
C PRO A 59 -1.38 -20.84 6.42
N LYS A 60 -0.91 -21.92 5.78
CA LYS A 60 0.45 -21.97 5.20
C LYS A 60 0.61 -21.02 4.02
N VAL A 61 -0.40 -20.95 3.15
CA VAL A 61 -0.38 -20.05 1.98
C VAL A 61 -0.58 -18.60 2.42
N MET A 62 -1.43 -18.37 3.42
CA MET A 62 -1.64 -17.06 4.04
C MET A 62 -0.34 -16.47 4.64
N ALA A 63 0.44 -17.28 5.35
CA ALA A 63 1.73 -16.83 5.87
C ALA A 63 2.73 -16.53 4.74
N GLY A 64 2.77 -17.36 3.70
CA GLY A 64 3.63 -17.15 2.54
C GLY A 64 3.30 -15.87 1.77
N SER A 65 2.01 -15.57 1.55
CA SER A 65 1.58 -14.35 0.86
C SER A 65 1.77 -13.09 1.71
N ALA A 66 1.61 -13.20 3.04
CA ALA A 66 1.90 -12.10 3.96
C ALA A 66 3.38 -11.71 3.95
N ILE A 67 4.28 -12.70 3.97
CA ILE A 67 5.72 -12.46 3.91
C ILE A 67 6.10 -11.82 2.57
N LEU A 68 5.60 -12.36 1.45
CA LEU A 68 5.91 -11.82 0.14
C LEU A 68 5.41 -10.37 -0.01
N GLY A 69 4.17 -10.08 0.40
CA GLY A 69 3.60 -8.74 0.37
C GLY A 69 4.37 -7.76 1.26
N GLY A 70 4.74 -8.18 2.48
CA GLY A 70 5.53 -7.37 3.40
C GLY A 70 6.96 -7.10 2.90
N VAL A 71 7.63 -8.09 2.32
CA VAL A 71 9.00 -7.93 1.80
C VAL A 71 9.04 -6.97 0.60
N ILE A 72 8.09 -7.09 -0.33
CA ILE A 72 8.04 -6.21 -1.50
C ILE A 72 7.83 -4.75 -1.07
N LEU A 73 6.88 -4.50 -0.17
CA LEU A 73 6.60 -3.14 0.31
C LEU A 73 7.71 -2.61 1.22
N ALA A 74 8.38 -3.46 2.00
CA ALA A 74 9.57 -3.08 2.75
C ALA A 74 10.71 -2.61 1.84
N MET A 75 10.87 -3.22 0.67
CA MET A 75 11.85 -2.78 -0.34
C MET A 75 11.44 -1.44 -0.95
N ILE A 76 10.16 -1.25 -1.28
CA ILE A 76 9.66 -0.01 -1.88
C ILE A 76 9.81 1.17 -0.91
N GLU A 77 9.38 1.01 0.34
CA GLU A 77 9.54 2.03 1.38
C GLU A 77 11.02 2.25 1.74
N GLY A 78 11.82 1.18 1.76
CA GLY A 78 13.27 1.27 1.96
C GLY A 78 13.95 2.15 0.93
N VAL A 79 13.58 2.02 -0.36
CA VAL A 79 14.07 2.89 -1.43
C VAL A 79 13.53 4.32 -1.28
N GLY A 80 12.27 4.49 -0.87
CA GLY A 80 11.68 5.81 -0.59
C GLY A 80 12.43 6.58 0.51
N LEU A 81 12.75 5.92 1.62
CA LEU A 81 13.53 6.48 2.71
C LEU A 81 14.95 6.87 2.28
N ILE A 82 15.62 6.03 1.47
CA ILE A 82 16.97 6.30 0.98
C ILE A 82 16.97 7.48 0.00
N THR A 83 16.02 7.50 -0.94
CA THR A 83 15.89 8.57 -1.94
C THR A 83 15.58 9.91 -1.28
N THR A 84 14.67 9.91 -0.30
CA THR A 84 14.33 11.11 0.47
C THR A 84 15.51 11.62 1.30
N ARG A 85 16.33 10.72 1.85
CA ARG A 85 17.58 11.11 2.57
C ARG A 85 18.65 11.66 1.63
N TRP A 86 18.80 11.08 0.44
CA TRP A 86 19.74 11.59 -0.58
C TRP A 86 19.32 12.95 -1.12
N MET A 87 18.05 13.14 -1.46
CA MET A 87 17.52 14.43 -1.91
C MET A 87 17.43 15.47 -0.79
N GLY A 88 17.10 15.05 0.43
CA GLY A 88 17.08 15.91 1.62
C GLY A 88 18.46 16.41 2.03
N SER A 89 19.53 15.75 1.60
CA SER A 89 20.91 16.26 1.75
C SER A 89 21.24 17.39 0.75
N MET A 90 20.41 17.60 -0.27
CA MET A 90 20.54 18.67 -1.28
C MET A 90 19.48 19.78 -1.15
N VAL A 91 18.46 19.61 -0.29
CA VAL A 91 17.37 20.57 -0.06
C VAL A 91 17.55 21.28 1.27
N ASP A 92 17.48 22.61 1.20
CA ASP A 92 17.52 23.60 2.27
C ASP A 92 16.72 23.24 3.56
N PRO A 93 17.23 23.52 4.77
CA PRO A 93 16.63 23.13 6.06
C PRO A 93 15.33 23.86 6.44
N THR A 94 14.81 24.76 5.59
CA THR A 94 13.60 25.54 5.84
C THR A 94 12.34 24.98 5.17
N ALA A 95 12.42 23.84 4.47
CA ALA A 95 11.23 23.18 3.94
C ALA A 95 10.34 22.73 5.11
N PRO A 96 9.08 23.19 5.20
CA PRO A 96 8.16 22.65 6.21
C PRO A 96 8.11 21.13 6.03
N PRO A 97 8.17 20.32 7.10
CA PRO A 97 7.99 18.88 6.95
C PRO A 97 6.69 18.70 6.17
N VAL A 98 6.72 17.89 5.10
CA VAL A 98 5.50 17.55 4.35
C VAL A 98 4.54 16.99 5.38
N SER A 99 3.64 17.85 5.82
CA SER A 99 2.95 17.67 7.07
C SER A 99 1.83 16.68 6.80
N LEU A 100 1.97 15.50 7.40
CA LEU A 100 0.98 14.52 7.85
C LEU A 100 -0.51 14.97 7.78
N HIS A 101 -0.78 16.25 8.04
CA HIS A 101 -2.10 16.88 7.99
C HIS A 101 -2.70 17.09 6.58
N ILE A 102 -1.91 17.24 5.51
CA ILE A 102 -2.40 17.35 4.12
C ILE A 102 -2.54 15.97 3.46
N LEU A 103 -1.68 15.02 3.86
CA LEU A 103 -1.80 13.62 3.46
C LEU A 103 -3.02 12.96 4.12
N LEU A 104 -3.27 13.14 5.42
CA LEU A 104 -4.49 12.60 6.06
C LEU A 104 -5.79 13.07 5.38
N ASN A 105 -5.88 14.35 4.97
CA ASN A 105 -7.07 14.88 4.32
C ASN A 105 -7.21 14.39 2.87
N ASN A 106 -6.10 14.23 2.13
CA ASN A 106 -6.13 13.62 0.79
C ASN A 106 -6.37 12.09 0.85
N LEU A 107 -5.84 11.39 1.87
CA LEU A 107 -5.93 9.94 2.04
C LEU A 107 -7.31 9.50 2.55
N LEU A 108 -7.95 10.27 3.45
CA LEU A 108 -9.37 10.06 3.77
C LEU A 108 -10.27 10.30 2.54
N SER A 109 -9.96 11.30 1.71
CA SER A 109 -10.68 11.55 0.46
C SER A 109 -10.49 10.38 -0.52
N ILE A 110 -9.26 9.89 -0.71
CA ILE A 110 -8.92 8.72 -1.54
C ILE A 110 -9.56 7.42 -1.02
N CYS A 111 -9.63 7.24 0.30
CA CYS A 111 -10.29 6.08 0.91
C CYS A 111 -11.81 6.11 0.71
N SER A 112 -12.40 7.31 0.60
CA SER A 112 -13.82 7.49 0.31
C SER A 112 -14.12 7.42 -1.20
N GLU A 113 -13.22 7.88 -2.07
CA GLU A 113 -13.36 7.80 -3.54
C GLU A 113 -13.22 6.35 -4.06
N ILE A 114 -12.29 5.56 -3.53
CA ILE A 114 -12.15 4.12 -3.85
C ILE A 114 -13.37 3.27 -3.40
N PHE A 115 -14.17 3.76 -2.46
CA PHE A 115 -15.36 3.05 -1.99
C PHE A 115 -16.63 3.42 -2.78
N LEU A 116 -16.61 4.51 -3.55
CA LEU A 116 -17.78 5.04 -4.27
C LEU A 116 -17.69 4.96 -5.80
N GLU A 117 -16.55 4.57 -6.38
CA GLU A 117 -16.38 4.35 -7.83
C GLU A 117 -15.91 2.93 -8.18
#